data_AF-A0A7J4K7A2-F1
#
_entry.id   AF-A0A7J4K7A2-F1
#
_cell.length_a   1.000
_cell.length_b   1.000
_cell.length_c   1.000
_cell.angle_alpha   90.00
_cell.angle_beta   90.00
_cell.angle_gamma   90.00
#
_symmetry.space_group_name_H-M   'P 1'
#
loop_
_entity.id
_entity.type
_entity.pdbx_description
1 polymer ?
#
loop_
_entity_poly.entity_id
_entity_poly.type
_entity_poly.pdbx_seq_one_letter_code
_entity_poly.pdbx_strand_id
1 'polypeptide(L)'
;MSILIIGLLSWLGLLVLAIFNAGRRDMIYGPQLSEPVAHQISCVILAMLIYAATMYFLYVNPIDASLRDYITIGVLWTGLTVAFEFLFFHYVRKYSWKELLGNYDVRKGRLWPLVLIATLTAPVLIGMML
;
A
#
# COMPACT_ATOMS: atom_id res chain seq x y z
N MET A 1 -18.01 -0.92 15.73
CA MET A 1 -17.06 -1.91 15.16
C MET A 1 -15.68 -1.59 15.70
N SER A 2 -14.84 -2.57 16.07
CA SER A 2 -13.51 -2.24 16.62
C SER A 2 -12.65 -1.57 15.54
N ILE A 3 -11.76 -0.67 15.94
CA ILE A 3 -10.85 0.02 15.01
C ILE A 3 -9.99 -0.97 14.20
N LEU A 4 -9.65 -2.12 14.80
CA LEU A 4 -8.89 -3.19 14.15
C LEU A 4 -9.69 -3.87 13.04
N ILE A 5 -11.00 -4.07 13.22
CA ILE A 5 -11.86 -4.64 12.19
C ILE A 5 -12.01 -3.64 11.03
N ILE A 6 -12.20 -2.36 11.34
CA ILE A 6 -12.24 -1.30 10.32
C ILE A 6 -10.92 -1.27 9.54
N GLY A 7 -9.79 -1.28 10.25
CA GLY A 7 -8.46 -1.34 9.67
C GLY A 7 -8.25 -2.56 8.78
N LEU A 8 -8.67 -3.75 9.21
CA LEU A 8 -8.56 -4.97 8.43
C LEU A 8 -9.40 -4.93 7.15
N LEU A 9 -10.68 -4.53 7.25
CA LEU A 9 -11.58 -4.50 6.10
C LEU A 9 -11.16 -3.45 5.06
N SER A 10 -10.75 -2.26 5.52
CA SER A 10 -10.22 -1.22 4.64
C SER A 10 -8.89 -1.64 4.00
N TRP A 11 -8.02 -2.34 4.72
CA TRP A 11 -6.79 -2.91 4.16
C TRP A 11 -7.07 -3.90 3.03
N LEU A 12 -8.08 -4.77 3.17
CA LEU A 12 -8.49 -5.68 2.09
C LEU A 12 -8.90 -4.91 0.84
N GLY A 13 -9.59 -3.77 1.00
CA GLY A 13 -9.89 -2.86 -0.10
C GLY A 13 -8.62 -2.29 -0.77
N LEU A 14 -7.65 -1.84 0.03
CA LEU A 14 -6.36 -1.37 -0.48
C LEU A 14 -5.56 -2.48 -1.18
N LEU A 15 -5.63 -3.72 -0.69
CA LEU A 15 -4.99 -4.87 -1.33
C LEU A 15 -5.56 -5.12 -2.73
N VAL A 16 -6.90 -5.09 -2.86
CA VAL A 16 -7.57 -5.21 -4.16
C VAL A 16 -7.12 -4.09 -5.10
N LEU A 17 -7.08 -2.85 -4.60
CA LEU A 17 -6.60 -1.69 -5.35
C LEU A 17 -5.14 -1.87 -5.80
N ALA A 18 -4.27 -2.39 -4.93
CA ALA A 18 -2.87 -2.64 -5.24
C ALA A 18 -2.70 -3.71 -6.34
N ILE A 19 -3.49 -4.79 -6.29
CA ILE A 19 -3.51 -5.82 -7.32
C ILE A 19 -3.96 -5.25 -8.66
N PHE A 20 -5.04 -4.45 -8.68
CA PHE A 20 -5.48 -3.76 -9.90
C PHE A 20 -4.42 -2.82 -10.45
N ASN A 21 -3.74 -2.05 -9.60
CA ASN A 21 -2.67 -1.17 -10.02
C ASN A 21 -1.49 -1.94 -10.64
N ALA A 22 -1.07 -3.05 -10.02
CA ALA A 22 -0.05 -3.93 -10.58
C ALA A 22 -0.47 -4.55 -11.92
N GLY A 23 -1.73 -5.01 -12.04
CA GLY A 23 -2.27 -5.52 -13.30
C GLY A 23 -2.29 -4.47 -14.41
N ARG A 24 -2.71 -3.23 -14.09
CA ARG A 24 -2.66 -2.11 -15.04
C ARG A 24 -1.24 -1.81 -15.50
N ARG A 25 -0.26 -1.82 -14.59
CA ARG A 25 1.15 -1.70 -14.95
C ARG A 25 1.53 -2.78 -15.96
N ASP A 26 1.31 -4.05 -15.62
CA ASP A 26 1.81 -5.17 -16.42
C ASP A 26 1.12 -5.29 -17.79
N MET A 27 -0.16 -4.89 -17.89
CA MET A 27 -0.96 -5.03 -19.11
C MET A 27 -0.98 -3.80 -20.01
N ILE A 28 -0.90 -2.58 -19.44
CA ILE A 28 -1.20 -1.35 -20.19
C ILE A 28 0.06 -0.63 -20.61
N TYR A 29 0.91 -0.25 -19.65
CA TYR A 29 2.08 0.62 -19.89
C TYR A 29 3.43 -0.06 -19.63
N GLY A 30 3.44 -1.22 -18.98
CA GLY A 30 4.63 -2.04 -18.72
C GLY A 30 5.30 -2.54 -20.01
N PRO A 31 4.57 -3.06 -21.02
CA PRO A 31 5.16 -3.51 -22.28
C PRO A 31 5.89 -2.42 -23.09
N GLN A 32 5.56 -1.14 -22.84
CA GLN A 32 6.10 0.01 -23.58
C GLN A 32 7.22 0.73 -22.83
N LEU A 33 7.50 0.34 -21.58
CA LEU A 33 8.48 0.99 -20.71
C LEU A 33 9.52 0.00 -20.20
N SER A 34 10.65 0.51 -19.72
CA SER A 34 11.59 -0.33 -18.98
C SER A 34 10.99 -0.72 -17.62
N GLU A 35 11.35 -1.90 -17.12
CA GLU A 35 10.84 -2.43 -15.85
C GLU A 35 10.98 -1.43 -14.68
N PRO A 36 12.14 -0.75 -14.48
CA PRO A 36 12.28 0.20 -13.39
C PRO A 36 11.31 1.39 -13.52
N VAL A 37 11.11 1.91 -14.73
CA VAL A 37 10.24 3.07 -14.97
C VAL A 37 8.78 2.69 -14.76
N ALA A 38 8.35 1.55 -15.32
CA ALA A 38 6.99 1.04 -15.11
C ALA A 38 6.71 0.79 -13.62
N HIS A 39 7.67 0.22 -12.89
CA HIS A 39 7.56 0.01 -11.45
C HIS A 39 7.46 1.35 -10.68
N GLN A 40 8.30 2.33 -10.99
CA GLN A 40 8.29 3.64 -10.33
C GLN A 40 6.96 4.37 -10.52
N ILE A 41 6.46 4.43 -11.76
CA ILE A 41 5.15 5.03 -12.07
C ILE A 41 4.05 4.32 -11.27
N SER A 42 4.06 2.98 -11.27
CA SER A 42 3.10 2.17 -10.52
C SER A 42 3.14 2.45 -9.02
N CYS A 43 4.32 2.64 -8.43
CA CYS A 43 4.46 2.95 -6.99
C CYS A 43 3.94 4.35 -6.66
N VAL A 44 4.21 5.35 -7.50
CA VAL A 44 3.69 6.72 -7.33
C VAL A 44 2.17 6.73 -7.45
N ILE A 45 1.61 6.07 -8.47
CA ILE A 45 0.16 5.92 -8.65
C ILE A 45 -0.46 5.24 -7.43
N LEU A 46 0.11 4.13 -6.96
CA LEU A 46 -0.41 3.40 -5.81
C LEU A 46 -0.39 4.26 -4.53
N ALA A 47 0.71 4.97 -4.28
CA ALA A 47 0.81 5.86 -3.13
C ALA A 47 -0.30 6.93 -3.16
N MET A 48 -0.51 7.59 -4.31
CA MET A 48 -1.60 8.56 -4.46
C MET A 48 -2.98 7.93 -4.26
N LEU A 49 -3.20 6.73 -4.82
CA LEU A 49 -4.47 6.01 -4.67
C LEU A 49 -4.73 5.60 -3.22
N ILE A 50 -3.72 5.25 -2.43
CA ILE A 50 -3.87 4.95 -1.00
C ILE A 50 -4.37 6.19 -0.25
N TYR A 51 -3.77 7.36 -0.48
CA TYR A 51 -4.25 8.61 0.12
C TYR A 51 -5.67 8.94 -0.32
N ALA A 52 -5.95 8.88 -1.62
CA ALA A 52 -7.27 9.18 -2.16
C ALA A 52 -8.36 8.22 -1.64
N ALA A 53 -8.07 6.92 -1.58
CA ALA A 53 -8.98 5.91 -1.05
C ALA A 53 -9.21 6.10 0.46
N THR A 54 -8.17 6.43 1.21
CA THR A 54 -8.29 6.73 2.65
C THR A 54 -9.15 7.96 2.89
N MET A 55 -8.92 9.04 2.13
CA MET A 55 -9.73 10.26 2.17
C MET A 55 -11.18 9.99 1.83
N TYR A 56 -11.44 9.29 0.72
CA TYR A 56 -12.79 8.92 0.33
C TYR A 56 -13.48 8.08 1.41
N PHE A 57 -12.79 7.07 1.96
CA PHE A 57 -13.32 6.19 2.99
C PHE A 57 -13.73 6.93 4.26
N LEU A 58 -12.85 7.80 4.79
CA LEU A 58 -13.10 8.57 6.00
C LEU A 58 -14.15 9.68 5.78
N TYR A 59 -14.20 10.26 4.58
CA TYR A 59 -15.22 11.25 4.22
C TYR A 59 -16.63 10.65 4.18
N VAL A 60 -16.79 9.47 3.56
CA VAL A 60 -18.11 8.82 3.45
C VAL A 60 -18.49 7.99 4.66
N ASN A 61 -17.52 7.62 5.50
CA ASN A 61 -17.73 6.93 6.78
C ASN A 61 -17.01 7.70 7.90
N PRO A 62 -17.59 8.80 8.41
CA PRO A 62 -17.01 9.49 9.56
C PRO A 62 -16.91 8.53 10.74
N ILE A 63 -15.71 8.41 11.30
CA ILE A 63 -15.44 7.60 12.48
C ILE A 63 -15.00 8.51 13.62
N ASP A 64 -15.56 8.29 14.80
CA ASP A 64 -15.06 8.92 16.02
C ASP A 64 -13.81 8.15 16.47
N ALA A 65 -12.66 8.59 15.96
CA ALA A 65 -11.37 7.94 16.15
C ALA A 65 -10.34 8.94 16.66
N SER A 66 -9.55 8.51 17.64
CA SER A 66 -8.44 9.32 18.16
C SER A 66 -7.22 9.27 17.23
N LEU A 67 -6.26 10.18 17.43
CA LEU A 67 -4.96 10.09 16.76
C LEU A 67 -4.30 8.70 16.95
N ARG A 68 -4.43 8.11 18.14
CA ARG A 68 -3.88 6.79 18.43
C ARG A 68 -4.52 5.68 17.58
N ASP A 69 -5.80 5.82 17.27
CA ASP A 69 -6.53 4.88 16.42
C ASP A 69 -6.03 4.95 14.97
N TYR A 70 -5.83 6.15 14.43
CA TYR A 70 -5.26 6.33 13.10
C TYR A 70 -3.82 5.78 12.99
N ILE A 71 -2.98 6.01 14.01
CA ILE A 71 -1.64 5.42 14.08
C ILE A 71 -1.73 3.89 14.10
N THR A 72 -2.66 3.34 14.88
CA THR A 72 -2.87 1.88 14.98
C THR A 72 -3.28 1.30 13.62
N ILE A 73 -4.16 1.96 12.88
CA ILE A 73 -4.54 1.55 11.51
C ILE A 73 -3.34 1.58 10.58
N GLY A 74 -2.55 2.66 10.57
CA GLY A 74 -1.38 2.78 9.69
C GLY A 74 -0.32 1.70 9.95
N VAL A 75 -0.06 1.39 11.23
CA VAL A 75 0.85 0.31 11.63
C VAL A 75 0.29 -1.04 11.21
N LEU A 76 -1.01 -1.29 11.45
CA LEU A 76 -1.67 -2.52 11.04
C LEU A 76 -1.60 -2.73 9.53
N TRP A 77 -1.96 -1.72 8.74
CA TRP A 77 -1.92 -1.78 7.27
C TRP A 77 -0.52 -2.06 6.76
N THR A 78 0.48 -1.35 7.26
CA THR A 78 1.88 -1.56 6.85
C THR A 78 2.36 -2.95 7.22
N GLY A 79 2.07 -3.41 8.44
CA GLY A 79 2.42 -4.76 8.90
C GLY A 79 1.78 -5.85 8.05
N LEU A 80 0.49 -5.73 7.75
CA LEU A 80 -0.22 -6.65 6.86
C LEU A 80 0.32 -6.61 5.43
N THR A 81 0.73 -5.44 4.94
CA THR A 81 1.29 -5.27 3.59
C THR A 81 2.65 -5.94 3.45
N VAL A 82 3.54 -5.74 4.42
CA VAL A 82 4.85 -6.42 4.46
C VAL A 82 4.66 -7.92 4.66
N ALA A 83 3.79 -8.35 5.58
CA ALA A 83 3.50 -9.77 5.77
C ALA A 83 2.94 -10.41 4.50
N PHE A 84 1.98 -9.76 3.84
CA PHE A 84 1.43 -10.22 2.57
C PHE A 84 2.50 -10.33 1.49
N GLU A 85 3.32 -9.29 1.30
CA GLU A 85 4.40 -9.31 0.31
C GLU A 85 5.32 -10.51 0.54
N PHE A 86 5.89 -10.62 1.75
CA PHE A 86 6.86 -11.66 2.01
C PHE A 86 6.24 -13.06 1.98
N LEU A 87 5.08 -13.27 2.61
CA LEU A 87 4.45 -14.59 2.65
C LEU A 87 3.92 -15.00 1.26
N PHE A 88 3.18 -14.13 0.57
CA PHE A 88 2.60 -14.45 -0.73
C PHE A 88 3.70 -14.66 -1.78
N PHE A 89 4.63 -13.72 -1.93
CA PHE A 89 5.63 -13.83 -2.99
C PHE A 89 6.68 -14.91 -2.69
N HIS A 90 7.00 -15.18 -1.42
CA HIS A 90 7.88 -16.29 -1.08
C HIS A 90 7.21 -17.65 -1.29
N TYR A 91 6.02 -17.88 -0.71
CA TYR A 91 5.43 -19.20 -0.72
C TYR A 91 4.67 -19.53 -2.01
N VAL A 92 4.03 -18.54 -2.65
CA VAL A 92 3.24 -18.73 -3.88
C VAL A 92 4.08 -18.49 -5.13
N ARG A 93 4.82 -17.38 -5.17
CA ARG A 93 5.63 -16.98 -6.36
C ARG A 93 7.08 -17.49 -6.31
N LYS A 94 7.48 -18.13 -5.21
CA LYS A 94 8.81 -18.75 -5.01
C LYS A 94 9.98 -17.78 -5.09
N TYR A 95 9.75 -16.49 -4.81
CA TYR A 95 10.83 -15.51 -4.72
C TYR A 95 11.66 -15.74 -3.45
N SER A 96 12.97 -15.60 -3.59
CA SER A 96 13.90 -15.64 -2.47
C SER A 96 13.76 -14.40 -1.58
N TRP A 97 14.15 -14.53 -0.31
CA TRP A 97 14.22 -13.39 0.63
C TRP A 97 15.07 -12.24 0.08
N LYS A 98 16.15 -12.56 -0.66
CA LYS A 98 17.04 -11.57 -1.26
C LYS A 98 16.37 -10.79 -2.38
N GLU A 99 15.55 -11.44 -3.20
CA GLU A 99 14.77 -10.77 -4.24
C GLU A 99 13.73 -9.82 -3.63
N LEU A 100 13.02 -10.27 -2.59
CA LEU A 100 12.03 -9.45 -1.87
C LEU A 100 12.66 -8.23 -1.20
N LEU A 101 13.77 -8.43 -0.48
CA LEU A 101 14.54 -7.32 0.09
C LEU A 101 15.11 -6.38 -0.99
N GLY A 102 15.31 -6.88 -2.21
CA GLY A 102 15.70 -6.06 -3.35
C GLY A 102 14.71 -4.94 -3.67
N ASN A 103 13.40 -5.13 -3.41
CA ASN A 103 12.37 -4.11 -3.60
C ASN A 103 12.56 -2.89 -2.69
N TYR A 104 13.32 -3.03 -1.61
CA TYR A 104 13.56 -1.96 -0.62
C TYR A 104 14.80 -1.11 -0.94
N ASP A 105 15.60 -1.48 -1.94
CA ASP A 105 16.84 -0.79 -2.26
C ASP A 105 16.57 0.46 -3.12
N VAL A 106 16.25 1.57 -2.46
CA VAL A 106 15.99 2.87 -3.11
C VAL A 106 17.15 3.35 -3.99
N ARG A 107 18.38 2.95 -3.68
CA ARG A 107 19.58 3.28 -4.47
C ARG A 107 19.57 2.61 -5.85
N LYS A 108 18.80 1.54 -6.01
CA LYS A 108 18.55 0.86 -7.29
C LYS A 108 17.28 1.36 -7.98
N GLY A 109 16.72 2.48 -7.53
CA GLY A 109 15.52 3.09 -8.10
C GLY A 109 14.23 2.35 -7.74
N ARG A 110 14.25 1.45 -6.74
CA ARG A 110 13.06 0.76 -6.26
C ARG A 110 12.28 1.66 -5.31
N LEU A 111 11.02 1.93 -5.65
CA LEU A 111 10.17 2.86 -4.89
C LEU A 111 9.13 2.15 -4.02
N TRP A 112 9.28 0.85 -3.76
CA TRP A 112 8.37 0.16 -2.85
C TRP A 112 8.30 0.79 -1.45
N PRO A 113 9.41 1.29 -0.85
CA PRO A 113 9.34 2.00 0.43
C PRO A 113 8.40 3.23 0.41
N LEU A 114 8.23 3.88 -0.74
CA LEU A 114 7.28 5.00 -0.88
C LEU A 114 5.84 4.55 -0.62
N VAL A 115 5.46 3.39 -1.15
CA VAL A 115 4.13 2.80 -0.96
C VAL A 115 3.91 2.45 0.51
N LEU A 116 4.92 1.90 1.19
CA LEU A 116 4.84 1.57 2.61
C LEU A 116 4.73 2.82 3.48
N ILE A 117 5.48 3.88 3.16
CA ILE A 117 5.34 5.17 3.84
C ILE A 117 3.92 5.71 3.66
N ALA A 118 3.41 5.75 2.42
CA ALA A 118 2.04 6.18 2.16
C ALA A 118 1.00 5.35 2.92
N THR A 119 1.18 4.02 2.98
CA THR A 119 0.31 3.10 3.73
C THR A 119 0.31 3.39 5.23
N LEU A 120 1.48 3.70 5.79
CA LEU A 120 1.64 4.03 7.21
C LEU A 120 1.02 5.40 7.55
N THR A 121 1.23 6.40 6.69
CA THR A 121 0.91 7.79 7.02
C THR A 121 -0.47 8.22 6.54
N ALA A 122 -1.08 7.55 5.56
CA ALA A 122 -2.39 7.95 5.02
C ALA A 122 -3.49 8.04 6.09
N PRO A 123 -3.70 7.05 6.99
CA PRO A 123 -4.73 7.16 8.03
C PRO A 123 -4.53 8.37 8.94
N VAL A 124 -3.26 8.65 9.29
CA VAL A 124 -2.89 9.73 10.21
C VAL A 124 -3.10 11.09 9.56
N LEU A 125 -2.53 11.30 8.38
CA LEU A 125 -2.56 12.61 7.71
C LEU A 125 -3.98 12.97 7.28
N ILE A 126 -4.74 12.02 6.74
CA ILE A 126 -6.11 12.26 6.33
C ILE A 126 -7.05 12.36 7.53
N GLY A 127 -6.90 11.49 8.53
CA GLY A 127 -7.73 11.51 9.74
C GLY A 127 -7.53 12.75 10.61
N MET A 128 -6.43 13.49 10.44
CA MET A 128 -6.23 14.82 11.04
C MET A 128 -6.87 15.97 10.25
N MET A 129 -7.16 15.77 8.97
CA MET A 129 -7.69 16.81 8.08
C MET A 129 -9.22 16.83 8.00
N LEU A 130 -9.87 15.69 8.25
CA LEU A 130 -11.32 15.48 8.23
C LEU A 130 -11.88 15.42 9.65
#